data_AF-A0ABD1NCB0-F1
#
_entry.id   AF-A0ABD1NCB0-F1
#
_cell.length_a   1.000
_cell.length_b   1.000
_cell.length_c   1.000
_cell.angle_alpha   90.00
_cell.angle_beta   90.00
_cell.angle_gamma   90.00
#
_symmetry.space_group_name_H-M   'P 1'
#
loop_
_entity.id
_entity.type
_entity.pdbx_description
1 polymer ?
#
loop_
_entity_poly.entity_id
_entity_poly.type
_entity_poly.pdbx_seq_one_letter_code
_entity_poly.pdbx_strand_id
1 'polypeptide(L)'
;MPAPKNGLLVKNLIPTAYNVYNARMTLINNLKKMLKVVPVHACGWCSEIHVGPVGHPFKSCKGPQTNIRKGLHEWTNAHVEDVLTPIEAYHLFDRLGKRIAHEERFSIPRIPAVIELCIQAGVEIPEFPTKRRRKPIIRIGRKEFIDADESDLPDKVPEDPLKPLLAEIPDSEVVAPLENEVIPLAEEALQAWERMRKAQNCGAHKHQKRNGQHGWQSAVLDDLIPPRYVWHIPDVNVPLERELRNF
;
A
#
# COMPACT_ATOMS: atom_id res chain seq x y z
N MET A 1 3.41 13.94 -14.58
CA MET A 1 2.75 15.27 -14.51
C MET A 1 2.19 15.47 -13.11
N PRO A 2 2.37 16.64 -12.46
CA PRO A 2 1.79 16.89 -11.15
C PRO A 2 0.27 17.08 -11.22
N ALA A 3 -0.44 16.81 -10.12
CA ALA A 3 -1.86 17.06 -10.02
C ALA A 3 -2.20 18.55 -10.25
N PRO A 4 -3.25 18.88 -11.04
CA PRO A 4 -3.65 20.25 -11.30
C PRO A 4 -4.07 20.99 -10.02
N LYS A 5 -3.52 22.20 -9.82
CA LYS A 5 -3.87 23.07 -8.67
C LYS A 5 -5.25 23.75 -8.80
N ASN A 6 -6.02 23.40 -9.83
CA ASN A 6 -7.35 23.94 -10.15
C ASN A 6 -8.48 22.99 -9.75
N GLY A 7 -8.17 21.88 -9.09
CA GLY A 7 -9.19 20.96 -8.56
C GLY A 7 -9.63 19.88 -9.54
N LEU A 8 -9.26 19.96 -10.82
CA LEU A 8 -9.61 18.95 -11.82
C LEU A 8 -8.71 17.70 -11.74
N LEU A 9 -9.27 16.55 -12.10
CA LEU A 9 -8.52 15.32 -12.28
C LEU A 9 -7.70 15.35 -13.58
N VAL A 10 -6.62 14.58 -13.61
CA VAL A 10 -5.88 14.33 -14.86
C VAL A 10 -6.54 13.13 -15.53
N LYS A 11 -7.32 13.38 -16.60
CA LYS A 11 -8.17 12.35 -17.24
C LYS A 11 -7.41 11.06 -17.61
N ASN A 12 -6.17 11.18 -18.09
CA ASN A 12 -5.36 10.01 -18.48
C ASN A 12 -4.83 9.18 -17.30
N LEU A 13 -4.87 9.70 -16.06
CA LEU A 13 -4.48 8.95 -14.88
C LEU A 13 -5.63 8.11 -14.32
N ILE A 14 -6.88 8.40 -14.68
CA ILE A 14 -8.04 7.70 -14.14
C ILE A 14 -7.96 6.20 -14.48
N PRO A 15 -7.78 5.76 -15.75
CA PRO A 15 -7.67 4.34 -16.05
C PRO A 15 -6.48 3.66 -15.37
N THR A 16 -5.37 4.39 -15.22
CA THR A 16 -4.18 3.91 -14.49
C THR A 16 -4.48 3.70 -13.02
N ALA A 17 -5.23 4.58 -12.38
CA ALA A 17 -5.63 4.45 -10.99
C ALA A 17 -6.50 3.21 -10.75
N TYR A 18 -7.48 2.95 -11.63
CA TYR A 18 -8.26 1.71 -11.60
C TYR A 18 -7.38 0.46 -11.79
N ASN A 19 -6.40 0.51 -12.70
CA ASN A 19 -5.46 -0.60 -12.91
C ASN A 19 -4.59 -0.86 -11.66
N VAL A 20 -4.09 0.20 -11.01
CA VAL A 20 -3.27 0.08 -9.79
C VAL A 20 -4.11 -0.47 -8.63
N TYR A 21 -5.35 0.00 -8.47
CA TYR A 21 -6.27 -0.52 -7.46
C TYR A 21 -6.53 -2.02 -7.68
N ASN A 22 -6.92 -2.41 -8.89
CA ASN A 22 -7.20 -3.82 -9.19
C ASN A 22 -5.94 -4.69 -9.09
N ALA A 23 -4.77 -4.21 -9.52
CA ALA A 23 -3.52 -4.92 -9.33
C ALA A 23 -3.20 -5.13 -7.85
N ARG A 24 -3.44 -4.13 -6.98
CA ARG A 24 -3.32 -4.30 -5.53
C ARG A 24 -4.22 -5.42 -5.02
N MET A 25 -5.47 -5.44 -5.46
CA MET A 25 -6.43 -6.43 -5.01
C MET A 25 -6.07 -7.85 -5.47
N THR A 26 -5.69 -8.01 -6.75
CA THR A 26 -5.18 -9.29 -7.29
C THR A 26 -3.97 -9.77 -6.48
N LEU A 27 -3.01 -8.88 -6.21
CA LEU A 27 -1.83 -9.23 -5.44
C LEU A 27 -2.19 -9.73 -4.03
N ILE A 28 -3.05 -8.99 -3.31
CA ILE A 28 -3.49 -9.38 -1.96
C ILE A 28 -4.19 -10.74 -1.99
N ASN A 29 -5.16 -10.91 -2.88
CA ASN A 29 -5.92 -12.15 -2.99
C ASN A 29 -5.02 -13.35 -3.34
N ASN A 30 -4.04 -13.16 -4.22
CA ASN A 30 -3.09 -14.22 -4.56
C ASN A 30 -2.14 -14.51 -3.40
N LEU A 31 -1.63 -13.50 -2.69
CA LEU A 31 -0.82 -13.74 -1.49
C LEU A 31 -1.59 -14.50 -0.41
N LYS A 32 -2.87 -14.18 -0.18
CA LYS A 32 -3.72 -14.94 0.77
C LYS A 32 -3.77 -16.42 0.40
N LYS A 33 -3.95 -16.74 -0.88
CA LYS A 33 -3.95 -18.12 -1.40
C LYS A 33 -2.57 -18.78 -1.27
N MET A 34 -1.48 -18.07 -1.59
CA MET A 34 -0.12 -18.61 -1.45
C MET A 34 0.24 -18.95 -0.01
N LEU A 35 -0.17 -18.11 0.95
CA LEU A 35 0.07 -18.34 2.38
C LEU A 35 -0.61 -19.62 2.90
N LYS A 36 -1.54 -20.24 2.15
CA LYS A 36 -2.13 -21.54 2.50
C LYS A 36 -1.24 -22.73 2.13
N VAL A 37 -0.34 -22.58 1.16
CA VAL A 37 0.48 -23.67 0.60
C VAL A 37 1.98 -23.47 0.79
N VAL A 38 2.42 -22.22 0.97
CA VAL A 38 3.81 -21.87 1.31
C VAL A 38 3.86 -21.45 2.78
N PRO A 39 4.58 -22.19 3.65
CA PRO A 39 4.79 -21.76 5.02
C PRO A 39 5.57 -20.45 5.08
N VAL A 40 5.01 -19.44 5.72
CA VAL A 40 5.65 -18.15 5.94
C VAL A 40 5.44 -17.75 7.40
N HIS A 41 6.54 -17.37 8.05
CA HIS A 41 6.56 -16.94 9.45
C HIS A 41 6.94 -15.48 9.54
N ALA A 42 6.24 -14.72 10.37
CA ALA A 42 6.58 -13.35 10.72
C ALA A 42 7.04 -13.30 12.19
N CYS A 43 7.98 -12.41 12.51
CA CYS A 43 8.37 -12.19 13.89
C CYS A 43 7.38 -11.27 14.58
N GLY A 44 6.86 -11.65 15.75
CA GLY A 44 5.93 -10.82 16.52
C GLY A 44 6.54 -9.52 17.07
N TRP A 45 7.86 -9.34 16.97
CA TRP A 45 8.58 -8.21 17.58
C TRP A 45 9.31 -7.31 16.58
N CYS A 46 9.62 -7.79 15.38
CA CYS A 46 10.33 -7.00 14.38
C CYS A 46 9.79 -7.28 12.98
N SER A 47 10.26 -6.52 12.00
CA SER A 47 9.80 -6.60 10.62
C SER A 47 10.41 -7.77 9.83
N GLU A 48 10.89 -8.83 10.49
CA GLU A 48 11.56 -9.94 9.81
C GLU A 48 10.56 -11.03 9.47
N ILE A 49 10.73 -11.60 8.27
CA ILE A 49 9.88 -12.66 7.73
C ILE A 49 10.80 -13.80 7.30
N HIS A 50 10.33 -15.03 7.54
CA HIS A 50 10.97 -16.24 7.07
C HIS A 50 10.01 -17.00 6.16
N VAL A 51 10.45 -17.36 4.96
CA VAL A 51 9.71 -18.22 4.03
C VAL A 51 10.31 -19.61 4.11
N GLY A 52 9.54 -20.58 4.61
CA GLY A 52 10.01 -21.93 4.87
C GLY A 52 9.29 -22.58 6.06
N PRO A 53 9.45 -23.90 6.23
CA PRO A 53 8.70 -24.66 7.22
C PRO A 53 8.99 -24.23 8.66
N VAL A 54 10.22 -23.80 8.95
CA VAL A 54 10.67 -23.43 10.31
C VAL A 54 11.51 -22.17 10.26
N GLY A 55 11.11 -21.17 11.05
CA GLY A 55 11.86 -19.92 11.20
C GLY A 55 13.31 -20.13 11.62
N HIS A 56 14.21 -19.27 11.15
CA HIS A 56 15.65 -19.43 11.39
C HIS A 56 16.04 -19.20 12.86
N PRO A 57 17.15 -19.81 13.34
CA PRO A 57 17.61 -19.68 14.73
C PRO A 57 18.50 -18.45 14.99
N PHE A 58 18.73 -17.59 13.99
CA PHE A 58 19.60 -16.42 14.14
C PHE A 58 19.10 -15.47 15.23
N LYS A 59 20.04 -14.94 16.01
CA LYS A 59 19.79 -13.95 17.06
C LYS A 59 19.81 -12.52 16.49
N SER A 60 19.14 -12.32 15.37
CA SER A 60 19.13 -11.06 14.61
C SER A 60 17.95 -10.15 14.95
N CYS A 61 17.05 -10.55 15.87
CA CYS A 61 15.85 -9.78 16.18
C CYS A 61 16.20 -8.42 16.78
N LYS A 62 15.81 -7.34 16.09
CA LYS A 62 15.98 -5.94 16.54
C LYS A 62 14.71 -5.34 17.14
N GLY A 63 13.72 -6.19 17.43
CA GLY A 63 12.45 -5.79 18.03
C GLY A 63 12.58 -5.30 19.48
N PRO A 64 11.49 -4.80 20.08
CA PRO A 64 11.46 -4.41 21.48
C PRO A 64 12.00 -5.52 22.40
N GLN A 65 12.64 -5.09 23.50
CA GLN A 65 13.19 -5.98 24.54
C GLN A 65 14.19 -7.02 24.01
N THR A 66 14.86 -6.76 22.88
CA THR A 66 15.84 -7.67 22.27
C THR A 66 16.97 -8.10 23.22
N ASN A 67 17.39 -7.22 24.14
CA ASN A 67 18.39 -7.53 25.16
C ASN A 67 17.92 -8.66 26.11
N ILE A 68 16.66 -8.65 26.52
CA ILE A 68 16.05 -9.69 27.38
C ILE A 68 15.85 -10.97 26.57
N ARG A 69 15.34 -10.84 25.34
CA ARG A 69 15.10 -11.97 24.41
C ARG A 69 16.38 -12.51 23.76
N LYS A 70 17.56 -11.93 24.08
CA LYS A 70 18.87 -12.29 23.54
C LYS A 70 18.90 -12.35 22.01
N GLY A 71 18.22 -11.40 21.35
CA GLY A 71 18.12 -11.32 19.89
C GLY A 71 17.29 -12.41 19.22
N LEU A 72 16.64 -13.31 19.97
CA LEU A 72 15.82 -14.36 19.38
C LEU A 72 14.53 -13.82 18.76
N HIS A 73 14.10 -14.45 17.67
CA HIS A 73 12.80 -14.21 17.07
C HIS A 73 11.71 -15.01 17.77
N GLU A 74 10.51 -14.45 17.79
CA GLU A 74 9.29 -15.17 18.16
C GLU A 74 8.47 -15.32 16.90
N TRP A 75 8.62 -16.47 16.25
CA TRP A 75 8.00 -16.76 14.97
C TRP A 75 6.52 -17.11 15.15
N THR A 76 5.67 -16.42 14.39
CA THR A 76 4.23 -16.70 14.27
C THR A 76 3.89 -16.89 12.79
N ASN A 77 2.70 -17.41 12.49
CA ASN A 77 2.21 -17.44 11.12
C ASN A 77 2.16 -16.02 10.55
N ALA A 78 2.62 -15.84 9.32
CA ALA A 78 2.55 -14.56 8.62
C ALA A 78 1.16 -14.32 8.03
N HIS A 79 0.77 -13.05 8.02
CA HIS A 79 -0.39 -12.53 7.31
C HIS A 79 0.05 -11.72 6.09
N VAL A 80 -0.90 -11.35 5.23
CA VAL A 80 -0.59 -10.54 4.04
C VAL A 80 0.04 -9.20 4.44
N GLU A 81 -0.37 -8.61 5.55
CA GLU A 81 0.17 -7.34 6.06
C GLU A 81 1.64 -7.42 6.49
N ASP A 82 2.13 -8.61 6.86
CA ASP A 82 3.54 -8.81 7.15
C ASP A 82 4.38 -8.71 5.88
N VAL A 83 3.86 -9.25 4.77
CA VAL A 83 4.50 -9.24 3.44
C VAL A 83 4.31 -7.89 2.75
N LEU A 84 3.09 -7.34 2.78
CA LEU A 84 2.69 -6.06 2.21
C LEU A 84 2.31 -5.11 3.33
N THR A 85 3.31 -4.47 3.93
CA THR A 85 3.09 -3.54 5.05
C THR A 85 2.17 -2.39 4.63
N PRO A 86 0.97 -2.26 5.25
CA PRO A 86 0.05 -1.19 4.92
C PRO A 86 0.59 0.14 5.42
N ILE A 87 0.74 1.09 4.51
CA ILE A 87 1.03 2.49 4.83
C ILE A 87 -0.30 3.22 4.84
N GLU A 88 -0.77 3.63 6.01
CA GLU A 88 -2.09 4.23 6.18
C GLU A 88 -2.08 5.74 5.93
N ALA A 89 -3.11 6.25 5.25
CA ALA A 89 -3.39 7.66 5.02
C ALA A 89 -4.82 8.01 5.45
N TYR A 90 -5.05 9.26 5.85
CA TYR A 90 -6.42 9.74 6.07
C TYR A 90 -7.12 9.97 4.74
N HIS A 91 -8.38 9.58 4.67
CA HIS A 91 -9.21 9.86 3.51
C HIS A 91 -9.54 11.37 3.40
N LEU A 92 -9.40 11.95 2.21
CA LEU A 92 -9.71 13.35 1.96
C LEU A 92 -10.93 13.51 1.04
N PHE A 93 -12.07 13.91 1.61
CA PHE A 93 -13.27 14.23 0.84
C PHE A 93 -13.03 15.37 -0.17
N ASP A 94 -12.30 16.42 0.22
CA ASP A 94 -11.87 17.48 -0.70
C ASP A 94 -10.37 17.73 -0.54
N ARG A 95 -9.57 17.30 -1.53
CA ARG A 95 -8.11 17.51 -1.54
C ARG A 95 -7.67 18.97 -1.54
N LEU A 96 -8.55 19.90 -1.95
CA LEU A 96 -8.30 21.34 -1.88
C LEU A 96 -8.88 21.97 -0.61
N GLY A 97 -9.62 21.19 0.18
CA GLY A 97 -10.28 21.65 1.39
C GLY A 97 -9.33 22.02 2.52
N LYS A 98 -9.92 22.22 3.70
CA LYS A 98 -9.15 22.50 4.91
C LYS A 98 -8.33 21.27 5.30
N ARG A 99 -7.20 21.52 5.96
CA ARG A 99 -6.41 20.44 6.56
C ARG A 99 -7.21 19.79 7.67
N ILE A 100 -7.06 18.49 7.80
CA ILE A 100 -7.55 17.72 8.94
C ILE A 100 -6.96 18.29 10.22
N ALA A 101 -7.81 18.70 11.15
CA ALA A 101 -7.40 19.14 12.48
C ALA A 101 -7.06 17.94 13.38
N HIS A 102 -6.30 18.17 14.45
CA HIS A 102 -5.85 17.11 15.33
C HIS A 102 -7.01 16.40 16.04
N GLU A 103 -8.08 17.13 16.30
CA GLU A 103 -9.30 16.69 16.98
C GLU A 103 -10.13 15.75 16.08
N GLU A 104 -10.05 15.92 14.76
CA GLU A 104 -10.77 15.11 13.76
C GLU A 104 -10.10 13.76 13.49
N ARG A 105 -8.91 13.50 14.04
CA ARG A 105 -8.08 12.32 13.73
C ARG A 105 -8.75 10.97 14.01
N PHE A 106 -9.77 10.94 14.87
CA PHE A 106 -10.52 9.73 15.20
C PHE A 106 -11.84 9.64 14.44
N SER A 107 -12.29 10.73 13.83
CA SER A 107 -13.54 10.79 13.06
C SER A 107 -13.32 10.55 11.57
N ILE A 108 -12.11 10.77 11.08
CA ILE A 108 -11.75 10.58 9.67
C ILE A 108 -11.16 9.18 9.48
N PRO A 109 -11.71 8.37 8.55
CA PRO A 109 -11.21 7.03 8.31
C PRO A 109 -9.77 7.07 7.79
N ARG A 110 -9.00 6.05 8.19
CA ARG A 110 -7.68 5.76 7.64
C ARG A 110 -7.81 4.58 6.68
N ILE A 111 -7.17 4.72 5.53
CA ILE A 111 -7.15 3.71 4.49
C ILE A 111 -5.72 3.56 3.95
N PRO A 112 -5.37 2.44 3.30
CA PRO A 112 -4.08 2.29 2.65
C PRO A 112 -3.79 3.45 1.69
N ALA A 113 -2.59 4.02 1.79
CA ALA A 113 -2.16 5.21 1.05
C ALA A 113 -2.20 5.02 -0.47
N VAL A 114 -1.97 3.78 -0.95
CA VAL A 114 -2.14 3.43 -2.36
C VAL A 114 -3.62 3.54 -2.78
N ILE A 115 -4.57 3.16 -1.91
CA ILE A 115 -6.00 3.30 -2.17
C ILE A 115 -6.38 4.78 -2.18
N GLU A 116 -5.97 5.57 -1.18
CA GLU A 116 -6.22 7.03 -1.17
C GLU A 116 -5.64 7.70 -2.42
N LEU A 117 -4.42 7.32 -2.84
CA LEU A 117 -3.82 7.81 -4.07
C LEU A 117 -4.68 7.50 -5.30
N CYS A 118 -5.21 6.28 -5.39
CA CYS A 118 -6.09 5.87 -6.49
C CYS A 118 -7.42 6.66 -6.47
N ILE A 119 -8.01 6.86 -5.28
CA ILE A 119 -9.21 7.68 -5.11
C ILE A 119 -8.93 9.12 -5.57
N GLN A 120 -7.84 9.74 -5.14
CA GLN A 120 -7.50 11.11 -5.54
C GLN A 120 -7.13 11.25 -7.02
N ALA A 121 -6.78 10.14 -7.69
CA ALA A 121 -6.54 10.05 -9.12
C ALA A 121 -7.81 9.75 -9.95
N GLY A 122 -8.94 9.40 -9.31
CA GLY A 122 -10.24 9.27 -9.95
C GLY A 122 -10.95 7.93 -9.78
N VAL A 123 -10.41 7.00 -8.99
CA VAL A 123 -11.17 5.81 -8.58
C VAL A 123 -12.35 6.24 -7.72
N GLU A 124 -13.53 5.68 -7.97
CA GLU A 124 -14.73 5.93 -7.19
C GLU A 124 -15.03 4.71 -6.32
N ILE A 125 -15.07 4.93 -5.00
CA ILE A 125 -15.39 3.91 -4.00
C ILE A 125 -16.54 4.49 -3.16
N PRO A 126 -17.74 3.89 -3.19
CA PRO A 126 -18.91 4.44 -2.49
C PRO A 126 -18.69 4.71 -1.00
N GLU A 127 -17.88 3.88 -0.34
CA GLU A 127 -17.52 3.98 1.07
C GLU A 127 -16.61 5.19 1.38
N PHE A 128 -15.91 5.72 0.36
CA PHE A 128 -14.96 6.81 0.47
C PHE A 128 -15.27 7.92 -0.56
N PRO A 129 -16.42 8.61 -0.40
CA PRO A 129 -16.86 9.62 -1.36
C PRO A 129 -15.86 10.77 -1.44
N THR A 130 -15.62 11.28 -2.65
CA THR A 130 -14.71 12.41 -2.84
C THR A 130 -15.31 13.43 -3.79
N LYS A 131 -15.15 14.71 -3.46
CA LYS A 131 -15.58 15.84 -4.29
C LYS A 131 -14.82 15.86 -5.62
N ARG A 132 -15.55 15.65 -6.71
CA ARG A 132 -15.05 15.77 -8.09
C ARG A 132 -15.55 17.06 -8.72
N ARG A 133 -14.61 17.92 -9.14
CA ARG A 133 -14.94 19.16 -9.85
C ARG A 133 -14.93 18.92 -11.35
N ARG A 134 -15.93 19.46 -12.06
CA ARG A 134 -16.01 19.45 -13.52
C ARG A 134 -15.51 20.76 -14.11
N LYS A 135 -15.54 21.84 -13.32
CA LYS A 135 -14.89 23.13 -13.65
C LYS A 135 -13.72 23.45 -12.73
N PRO A 136 -12.73 24.23 -13.21
CA PRO A 136 -11.67 24.70 -12.36
C PRO A 136 -12.21 25.61 -11.26
N ILE A 137 -11.60 25.55 -10.08
CA ILE A 137 -11.91 26.49 -8.99
C ILE A 137 -11.61 27.95 -9.40
N ILE A 138 -12.36 28.88 -8.83
CA ILE A 138 -12.12 30.32 -8.97
C ILE A 138 -11.31 30.77 -7.75
N ARG A 139 -10.09 31.28 -7.97
CA ARG A 139 -9.26 31.81 -6.88
C ARG A 139 -9.68 33.23 -6.53
N ILE A 140 -9.96 33.45 -5.26
CA ILE A 140 -10.28 34.77 -4.70
C ILE A 140 -9.06 35.35 -3.96
N GLY A 141 -8.22 34.48 -3.41
CA GLY A 141 -7.00 34.88 -2.72
C GLY A 141 -5.89 33.84 -2.83
N ARG A 142 -4.81 34.05 -2.08
CA ARG A 142 -3.64 33.15 -2.10
C ARG A 142 -3.95 31.74 -1.59
N LYS A 143 -4.89 31.62 -0.64
CA LYS A 143 -5.34 30.35 -0.03
C LYS A 143 -6.86 30.16 -0.11
N GLU A 144 -7.57 31.09 -0.73
CA GLU A 144 -9.03 31.13 -0.75
C GLU A 144 -9.53 30.95 -2.19
N PHE A 145 -10.53 30.09 -2.32
CA PHE A 145 -11.16 29.78 -3.60
C PHE A 145 -12.64 29.45 -3.37
N ILE A 146 -13.40 29.56 -4.44
CA ILE A 146 -14.78 29.06 -4.53
C ILE A 146 -14.86 28.08 -5.70
N ASP A 147 -15.85 27.19 -5.65
CA ASP A 147 -16.15 26.35 -6.80
C ASP A 147 -16.83 27.20 -7.87
N ALA A 148 -16.48 26.95 -9.14
CA ALA A 148 -17.19 27.56 -10.25
C ALA A 148 -18.62 27.03 -10.33
N ASP A 149 -19.55 27.87 -10.77
CA ASP A 149 -20.92 27.43 -11.03
C ASP A 149 -20.94 26.37 -12.13
N GLU A 150 -21.57 25.24 -11.84
CA GLU A 150 -21.73 24.08 -12.71
C GLU A 150 -23.19 23.91 -13.19
N SER A 151 -24.07 24.89 -12.95
CA SER A 151 -25.49 24.85 -13.32
C SER A 151 -25.75 24.75 -14.84
N ASP A 152 -24.78 25.21 -15.64
CA ASP A 152 -24.76 25.14 -17.10
C ASP A 152 -24.20 23.82 -17.65
N LEU A 153 -23.66 22.96 -16.80
CA LEU A 153 -23.18 21.64 -17.21
C LEU A 153 -24.37 20.68 -17.30
N PRO A 154 -24.34 19.73 -18.26
CA PRO A 154 -25.32 18.67 -18.28
C PRO A 154 -25.26 17.86 -16.99
N ASP A 155 -26.39 17.27 -16.60
CA ASP A 155 -26.44 16.33 -15.49
C ASP A 155 -25.40 15.22 -15.70
N LYS A 156 -24.86 14.72 -14.60
CA LYS A 156 -23.97 13.56 -14.65
C LYS A 156 -24.79 12.39 -15.20
N VAL A 157 -24.52 12.01 -16.44
CA VAL A 157 -24.86 10.66 -16.90
C VAL A 157 -24.05 9.72 -15.99
N PRO A 158 -24.66 8.69 -15.37
CA PRO A 158 -23.91 7.65 -14.69
C PRO A 158 -22.98 7.02 -15.73
N GLU A 159 -21.72 7.45 -15.74
CA GLU A 159 -20.69 6.72 -16.47
C GLU A 159 -20.55 5.41 -15.71
N ASP A 160 -20.82 4.28 -16.37
CA ASP A 160 -20.46 2.97 -15.83
C ASP A 160 -19.01 3.06 -15.32
N PRO A 161 -18.68 2.43 -14.17
CA PRO A 161 -17.32 2.44 -13.66
C PRO A 161 -16.38 2.07 -14.80
N LEU A 162 -15.41 2.94 -15.10
CA LEU A 162 -14.47 2.76 -16.21
C LEU A 162 -13.91 1.32 -16.25
N LYS A 163 -13.76 0.73 -15.05
CA LYS A 163 -13.59 -0.71 -14.82
C LYS A 163 -14.25 -1.13 -13.51
N PRO A 164 -14.82 -2.34 -13.41
CA PRO A 164 -15.22 -2.91 -12.12
C PRO A 164 -14.05 -3.00 -11.16
N LEU A 165 -14.29 -2.62 -9.89
CA LEU A 165 -13.31 -2.77 -8.83
C LEU A 165 -13.33 -4.21 -8.30
N LEU A 166 -12.16 -4.81 -8.19
CA LEU A 166 -12.02 -6.12 -7.54
C LEU A 166 -12.20 -5.97 -6.03
N ALA A 167 -12.88 -6.94 -5.41
CA ALA A 167 -13.03 -7.03 -3.97
C ALA A 167 -11.91 -7.87 -3.34
N GLU A 168 -11.61 -7.58 -2.08
CA GLU A 168 -10.72 -8.41 -1.27
C GLU A 168 -11.47 -9.67 -0.84
N ILE A 169 -10.85 -10.84 -0.99
CA ILE A 169 -11.42 -12.10 -0.51
C ILE A 169 -11.28 -12.12 1.03
N PRO A 170 -12.37 -12.30 1.79
CA PRO A 170 -12.31 -12.47 3.24
C PRO A 170 -11.44 -13.66 3.64
N ASP A 171 -10.65 -13.55 4.71
CA ASP A 171 -9.71 -14.61 5.13
C ASP A 171 -10.38 -15.97 5.37
N SER A 172 -11.66 -15.96 5.78
CA SER A 172 -12.50 -17.14 5.98
C SER A 172 -12.88 -17.85 4.68
N GLU A 173 -12.88 -17.14 3.55
CA GLU A 173 -13.26 -17.65 2.23
C GLU A 173 -12.04 -18.05 1.37
N VAL A 174 -10.82 -17.81 1.87
CA VAL A 174 -9.59 -18.14 1.15
C VAL A 174 -9.39 -19.65 1.12
N VAL A 175 -9.50 -20.23 -0.07
CA VAL A 175 -9.21 -21.64 -0.35
C VAL A 175 -7.76 -21.81 -0.81
N ALA A 176 -7.13 -22.90 -0.38
CA ALA A 176 -5.80 -23.28 -0.86
C ALA A 176 -5.84 -23.61 -2.36
N PRO A 177 -4.91 -23.10 -3.18
CA PRO A 177 -4.84 -23.44 -4.59
C PRO A 177 -4.50 -24.92 -4.79
N LEU A 178 -4.95 -25.48 -5.91
CA LEU A 178 -4.49 -26.79 -6.38
C LEU A 178 -3.01 -26.71 -6.79
N GLU A 179 -2.32 -27.85 -6.78
CA GLU A 179 -0.88 -27.91 -7.09
C GLU A 179 -0.53 -27.33 -8.47
N ASN A 180 -1.38 -27.57 -9.48
CA ASN A 180 -1.24 -27.02 -10.83
C ASN A 180 -1.57 -25.52 -10.94
N GLU A 181 -2.19 -24.92 -9.92
CA GLU A 181 -2.56 -23.51 -9.87
C GLU A 181 -1.49 -22.65 -9.18
N VAL A 182 -0.60 -23.27 -8.38
CA VAL A 182 0.41 -22.54 -7.57
C VAL A 182 1.31 -21.67 -8.44
N ILE A 183 1.86 -22.22 -9.53
CA ILE A 183 2.78 -21.50 -10.42
C ILE A 183 2.08 -20.34 -11.15
N PRO A 184 0.96 -20.55 -11.87
CA PRO A 184 0.23 -19.46 -12.52
C PRO A 184 -0.17 -18.35 -11.54
N LEU A 185 -0.57 -18.73 -10.32
CA LEU A 185 -0.96 -17.79 -9.28
C LEU A 185 0.23 -16.95 -8.80
N ALA A 186 1.40 -17.56 -8.63
CA ALA A 186 2.63 -16.85 -8.28
C ALA A 186 3.08 -15.88 -9.39
N GLU A 187 2.96 -16.29 -10.66
CA GLU A 187 3.25 -15.43 -11.81
C GLU A 187 2.30 -14.24 -11.88
N GLU A 188 0.99 -14.46 -11.68
CA GLU A 188 0.00 -13.39 -11.66
C GLU A 188 0.24 -12.42 -10.49
N ALA A 189 0.60 -12.94 -9.31
CA ALA A 189 0.98 -12.12 -8.16
C ALA A 189 2.19 -11.23 -8.49
N LEU A 190 3.22 -11.78 -9.14
CA LEU A 190 4.40 -11.02 -9.54
C LEU A 190 4.05 -9.94 -10.58
N GLN A 191 3.22 -10.25 -11.58
CA GLN A 191 2.75 -9.27 -12.55
C GLN A 191 1.92 -8.15 -11.91
N ALA A 192 1.05 -8.49 -10.95
CA ALA A 192 0.26 -7.53 -10.22
C ALA A 192 1.16 -6.59 -9.40
N TRP A 193 2.16 -7.13 -8.71
CA TRP A 193 3.21 -6.37 -8.02
C TRP A 193 3.95 -5.43 -8.98
N GLU A 194 4.39 -5.90 -10.13
CA GLU A 194 5.06 -5.06 -11.13
C GLU A 194 4.16 -3.94 -11.66
N ARG A 195 2.87 -4.20 -11.87
CA ARG A 195 1.90 -3.17 -12.31
C ARG A 195 1.77 -2.08 -11.24
N MET A 196 1.72 -2.45 -9.97
CA MET A 196 1.76 -1.49 -8.87
C MET A 196 3.07 -0.69 -8.85
N ARG A 197 4.22 -1.33 -9.15
CA ARG A 197 5.53 -0.67 -9.16
C ARG A 197 5.82 0.19 -10.38
N LYS A 198 5.22 -0.11 -11.53
CA LYS A 198 5.36 0.68 -12.76
C LYS A 198 4.62 2.02 -12.69
N ALA A 199 3.82 2.26 -11.65
CA ALA A 199 3.30 3.59 -11.35
C ALA A 199 4.46 4.53 -11.00
N GLN A 200 4.94 5.26 -12.00
CA GLN A 200 6.08 6.18 -11.90
C GLN A 200 5.86 7.19 -10.76
N ASN A 201 6.81 7.24 -9.84
CA ASN A 201 6.93 8.34 -8.89
C ASN A 201 8.07 9.27 -9.32
N CYS A 202 7.85 10.58 -9.23
CA CYS A 202 8.85 11.57 -9.61
C CYS A 202 10.02 11.55 -8.61
N GLY A 203 11.24 11.30 -9.09
CA GLY A 203 12.39 11.07 -8.22
C GLY A 203 12.88 12.32 -7.48
N ALA A 204 13.49 12.11 -6.30
CA ALA A 204 14.67 12.82 -5.80
C ALA A 204 15.22 12.21 -4.49
N HIS A 205 16.50 12.52 -4.22
CA HIS A 205 17.41 11.98 -3.19
C HIS A 205 17.30 12.60 -1.77
N LYS A 206 17.84 11.85 -0.78
CA LYS A 206 17.97 12.16 0.67
C LYS A 206 18.92 13.33 1.00
N HIS A 207 18.64 14.00 2.13
CA HIS A 207 19.61 14.29 3.23
C HIS A 207 18.86 14.55 4.56
N GLN A 208 19.47 14.17 5.69
CA GLN A 208 18.83 13.86 6.98
C GLN A 208 19.10 14.89 8.11
N LYS A 209 18.25 14.81 9.16
CA LYS A 209 18.32 15.30 10.56
C LYS A 209 17.61 16.61 10.91
N ARG A 210 16.57 16.56 11.78
CA ARG A 210 16.19 17.63 12.75
C ARG A 210 15.46 17.09 14.00
N ASN A 211 15.80 17.66 15.16
CA ASN A 211 15.29 17.40 16.53
C ASN A 211 13.75 17.38 16.65
N GLY A 212 13.10 16.24 16.44
CA GLY A 212 11.66 16.09 16.68
C GLY A 212 10.74 16.86 15.72
N GLN A 213 11.28 17.45 14.65
CA GLN A 213 10.50 18.04 13.57
C GLN A 213 10.50 17.08 12.37
N HIS A 214 9.31 16.74 11.88
CA HIS A 214 9.16 15.95 10.66
C HIS A 214 9.40 16.85 9.44
N GLY A 215 10.45 16.54 8.67
CA GLY A 215 10.64 17.10 7.32
C GLY A 215 9.77 16.33 6.33
N TRP A 216 8.91 17.03 5.60
CA TRP A 216 8.12 16.43 4.53
C TRP A 216 8.94 16.39 3.24
N GLN A 217 8.97 15.23 2.58
CA GLN A 217 9.57 15.03 1.26
C GLN A 217 8.52 14.44 0.31
N SER A 218 8.78 14.53 -0.99
CA SER A 218 8.01 13.76 -1.97
C SER A 218 8.21 12.27 -1.70
N ALA A 219 7.12 11.55 -1.47
CA ALA A 219 7.17 10.11 -1.32
C ALA A 219 7.64 9.46 -2.62
N VAL A 220 8.46 8.41 -2.53
CA VAL A 220 8.73 7.47 -3.62
C VAL A 220 7.82 6.25 -3.49
N LEU A 221 7.84 5.38 -4.49
CA LEU A 221 7.03 4.17 -4.49
C LEU A 221 7.30 3.27 -3.26
N ASP A 222 8.57 3.12 -2.87
CA ASP A 222 8.96 2.31 -1.72
C ASP A 222 8.45 2.90 -0.38
N ASP A 223 8.09 4.19 -0.33
CA ASP A 223 7.45 4.80 0.84
C ASP A 223 5.96 4.43 0.93
N LEU A 224 5.34 4.05 -0.19
CA LEU A 224 3.94 3.59 -0.24
C LEU A 224 3.84 2.06 -0.17
N ILE A 225 4.87 1.37 -0.66
CA ILE A 225 4.95 -0.09 -0.72
C ILE A 225 6.36 -0.53 -0.30
N PRO A 226 6.64 -0.57 1.02
CA PRO A 226 7.97 -0.87 1.52
C PRO A 226 8.43 -2.27 1.08
N PRO A 227 9.64 -2.42 0.50
CA PRO A 227 10.17 -3.74 0.20
C PRO A 227 10.45 -4.50 1.50
N ARG A 228 10.13 -5.79 1.49
CA ARG A 228 10.50 -6.74 2.54
C ARG A 228 11.55 -7.68 1.99
N TYR A 229 12.60 -7.90 2.76
CA TYR A 229 13.68 -8.80 2.42
C TYR A 229 13.63 -10.01 3.35
N VAL A 230 13.93 -11.17 2.78
CA VAL A 230 13.98 -12.43 3.51
C VAL A 230 15.34 -13.07 3.28
N TRP A 231 15.78 -13.87 4.25
CA TRP A 231 16.95 -14.73 4.06
C TRP A 231 16.59 -15.84 3.08
N HIS A 232 17.39 -15.97 2.02
CA HIS A 232 17.32 -17.13 1.14
C HIS A 232 18.24 -18.22 1.67
N ILE A 233 17.66 -19.37 2.04
CA ILE A 233 18.41 -20.55 2.49
C ILE A 233 18.27 -21.63 1.40
N PRO A 234 19.33 -21.93 0.65
CA PRO A 234 19.27 -22.88 -0.47
C PRO A 234 18.96 -24.32 -0.06
N ASP A 235 19.39 -24.74 1.15
CA ASP A 235 19.10 -26.05 1.72
C ASP A 235 18.88 -25.92 3.24
N VAL A 236 17.69 -26.30 3.69
CA VAL A 236 17.29 -26.28 5.11
C VAL A 236 18.03 -27.34 5.95
N ASN A 237 18.62 -28.35 5.32
CA ASN A 237 19.36 -29.43 5.98
C ASN A 237 20.85 -29.12 6.14
N VAL A 238 21.36 -28.10 5.45
CA VAL A 238 22.76 -27.69 5.57
C VAL A 238 22.88 -26.66 6.70
N PRO A 239 23.75 -26.88 7.70
CA PRO A 239 24.00 -25.89 8.73
C PRO A 239 24.53 -24.61 8.10
N LEU A 240 23.85 -23.48 8.35
CA LEU A 240 24.31 -22.17 7.92
C LEU A 240 25.73 -21.90 8.44
N GLU A 241 26.62 -21.52 7.52
CA GLU A 241 28.03 -21.28 7.80
C GLU A 241 28.20 -20.26 8.94
N ARG A 242 29.22 -20.47 9.76
CA ARG A 242 29.45 -19.75 11.02
C ARG A 242 29.57 -18.24 10.84
N GLU A 243 29.95 -17.79 9.64
CA GLU A 243 30.12 -16.38 9.27
C GLU A 243 28.79 -15.62 9.14
N LEU A 244 27.68 -16.32 8.87
CA LEU A 244 26.34 -15.72 8.80
C LEU A 244 25.69 -15.55 10.19
N ARG A 245 26.26 -16.13 11.26
CA ARG A 245 25.70 -16.06 12.63
C ARG A 245 26.04 -14.77 13.38
N ASN A 246 26.98 -13.97 12.87
CA ASN A 246 27.54 -12.79 13.56
C ASN A 246 27.13 -11.45 12.94
N PHE A 247 26.11 -11.41 12.07
CA PHE A 247 25.52 -10.18 11.55
C PHE A 247 24.49 -9.55 12.49
#